data_AF-K7WGN1-F1
#
_entry.id   AF-K7WGN1-F1
#
_cell.length_a   1.000
_cell.length_b   1.000
_cell.length_c   1.000
_cell.angle_alpha   90.00
_cell.angle_beta   90.00
_cell.angle_gamma   90.00
#
_symmetry.space_group_name_H-M   'P 1'
#
loop_
_entity.id
_entity.type
_entity.pdbx_description
1 polymer ?
#
loop_
_entity_poly.entity_id
_entity_poly.type
_entity_poly.pdbx_seq_one_letter_code
_entity_poly.pdbx_strand_id
1 'polypeptide(L)'
;MSLKIIDEVSNTTYLLTEVTSTFNDDEYHFELSDSSGTKVYIDYVLTAYNDYKPEDYSLFIFKSWILNSENNIFQAYEKDINERVGWMFPIQSLVSNEHKYVSNSHFLKYAYVAFLKLLINREQYETFTPYLQTIDSYRLTEFYGDDIIILVLSNTQIQKLDNFHIDNYLTSLYSYSYYYCQPIDNFKEINSRANFQSPGDTRLILQRNSSYLQGEVYLHRLFKSLLKTEEHPLVRFYLLYQVIELIIEIIFEKSFSDIINNFQNNTDKNIYELKESIASISSEKERISKLIATLEKHFDGNTKTNLLLYCNDLLVAFNSEKKDSLALALYAVRSLIVHKFRKLPEKDLPKIAEINKEFENIVIKIILNYEEISI
;
A
#
# COMPACT_ATOMS: atom_id res chain seq x y z
N MET A 1 -9.59 12.98 15.56
CA MET A 1 -9.43 14.43 15.79
C MET A 1 -10.59 15.06 15.07
N SER A 2 -11.37 15.89 15.73
CA SER A 2 -12.46 16.62 15.07
C SER A 2 -11.92 17.57 14.01
N LEU A 3 -12.76 17.87 13.00
CA LEU A 3 -12.47 18.93 12.04
C LEU A 3 -12.32 20.27 12.77
N LYS A 4 -11.54 21.17 12.20
CA LYS A 4 -11.19 22.45 12.83
C LYS A 4 -11.46 23.60 11.88
N ILE A 5 -11.81 24.76 12.44
CA ILE A 5 -11.92 26.01 11.69
C ILE A 5 -11.35 27.17 12.50
N ILE A 6 -10.72 28.14 11.85
CA ILE A 6 -10.11 29.30 12.51
C ILE A 6 -10.89 30.57 12.18
N ASP A 7 -11.36 31.29 13.20
CA ASP A 7 -11.85 32.65 13.00
C ASP A 7 -10.65 33.60 12.84
N GLU A 8 -10.56 34.22 11.67
CA GLU A 8 -9.47 35.12 11.30
C GLU A 8 -9.39 36.37 12.20
N VAL A 9 -10.54 36.87 12.66
CA VAL A 9 -10.62 38.12 13.45
C VAL A 9 -10.18 37.86 14.89
N SER A 10 -10.67 36.78 15.50
CA SER A 10 -10.34 36.45 16.88
C SER A 10 -9.09 35.55 17.02
N ASN A 11 -8.59 35.00 15.91
CA ASN A 11 -7.57 33.96 15.86
C ASN A 11 -7.92 32.73 16.73
N THR A 12 -9.21 32.46 16.91
CA THR A 12 -9.72 31.35 17.72
C THR A 12 -9.92 30.13 16.82
N THR A 13 -9.43 28.96 17.26
CA THR A 13 -9.69 27.68 16.59
C THR A 13 -10.88 26.97 17.25
N TYR A 14 -11.91 26.66 16.48
CA TYR A 14 -13.07 25.89 16.94
C TYR A 14 -12.91 24.41 16.55
N LEU A 15 -13.33 23.51 17.44
CA LEU A 15 -13.33 22.06 17.21
C LEU A 15 -14.75 21.59 16.88
N LEU A 16 -14.95 21.13 15.66
CA LEU A 16 -16.26 20.73 15.16
C LEU A 16 -16.56 19.28 15.59
N THR A 17 -17.20 19.13 16.75
CA THR A 17 -17.35 17.83 17.42
C THR A 17 -18.70 17.16 17.16
N GLU A 18 -19.73 17.95 16.88
CA GLU A 18 -21.07 17.44 16.59
C GLU A 18 -21.35 17.54 15.09
N VAL A 19 -21.96 16.48 14.52
CA VAL A 19 -22.38 16.41 13.13
C VAL A 19 -23.86 16.11 13.09
N THR A 20 -24.66 16.99 12.48
CA THR A 20 -26.09 16.77 12.27
C THR A 20 -26.44 16.99 10.80
N SER A 21 -27.38 16.19 10.30
CA SER A 21 -27.89 16.37 8.93
C SER A 21 -29.04 17.35 8.93
N THR A 22 -28.99 18.34 8.04
CA THR A 22 -30.04 19.33 7.84
C THR A 22 -30.48 19.31 6.38
N PHE A 23 -31.79 19.35 6.16
CA PHE A 23 -32.38 19.45 4.83
C PHE A 23 -33.04 20.82 4.69
N ASN A 24 -32.58 21.64 3.75
CA ASN A 24 -33.17 22.96 3.51
C ASN A 24 -33.27 23.21 2.01
N ASP A 25 -34.46 23.63 1.54
CA ASP A 25 -34.70 24.10 0.17
C ASP A 25 -34.06 23.25 -0.96
N ASP A 26 -34.32 21.93 -0.94
CA ASP A 26 -33.82 20.94 -1.91
C ASP A 26 -32.30 20.66 -1.87
N GLU A 27 -31.56 21.26 -0.94
CA GLU A 27 -30.14 21.02 -0.71
C GLU A 27 -29.90 20.24 0.59
N TYR A 28 -29.05 19.21 0.50
CA TYR A 28 -28.66 18.40 1.65
C TYR A 28 -27.35 18.93 2.23
N HIS A 29 -27.39 19.37 3.48
CA HIS A 29 -26.24 19.94 4.18
C HIS A 29 -25.95 19.19 5.47
N PHE A 30 -24.69 19.16 5.88
CA PHE A 30 -24.30 18.72 7.21
C PHE A 30 -23.90 19.92 8.06
N GLU A 31 -24.60 20.14 9.16
CA GLU A 31 -24.23 21.12 10.17
C GLU A 31 -23.18 20.50 11.10
N LEU A 32 -22.03 21.16 11.18
CA LEU A 32 -20.97 20.86 12.11
C LEU A 32 -20.90 21.94 13.17
N SER A 33 -20.86 21.56 14.44
CA SER A 33 -20.81 22.54 15.54
C SER A 33 -19.74 22.25 16.59
N ASP A 34 -19.25 23.33 17.18
CA ASP A 34 -18.39 23.32 18.36
C ASP A 34 -19.22 23.50 19.64
N SER A 35 -18.63 23.07 20.76
CA SER A 35 -19.18 23.21 22.11
C SER A 35 -19.58 24.64 22.50
N SER A 36 -19.00 25.67 21.87
CA SER A 36 -19.35 27.08 22.07
C SER A 36 -20.58 27.55 21.29
N GLY A 37 -21.13 26.70 20.41
CA GLY A 37 -22.29 27.03 19.57
C GLY A 37 -21.93 27.60 18.19
N THR A 38 -20.64 27.73 17.85
CA THR A 38 -20.19 28.04 16.48
C THR A 38 -20.62 26.91 15.54
N LYS A 39 -21.20 27.28 14.39
CA LYS A 39 -21.73 26.35 13.39
C LYS A 39 -21.14 26.62 12.02
N VAL A 40 -20.89 25.55 11.27
CA VAL A 40 -20.54 25.59 9.86
C VAL A 40 -21.36 24.55 9.12
N TYR A 41 -21.67 24.81 7.84
CA TYR A 41 -22.42 23.89 7.00
C TYR A 41 -21.50 23.31 5.94
N ILE A 42 -21.66 22.02 5.62
CA ILE A 42 -20.90 21.33 4.59
C ILE A 42 -21.87 20.76 3.54
N ASP A 43 -21.65 21.12 2.29
CA ASP A 43 -22.47 20.72 1.14
C ASP A 43 -22.40 19.21 0.91
N TYR A 44 -23.56 18.58 0.70
CA TYR A 44 -23.64 17.21 0.22
C TYR A 44 -24.50 17.12 -1.05
N VAL A 45 -23.83 16.91 -2.18
CA VAL A 45 -24.44 17.00 -3.52
C VAL A 45 -24.98 15.66 -4.06
N LEU A 46 -24.81 14.57 -3.31
CA LEU A 46 -25.21 13.22 -3.70
C LEU A 46 -26.52 12.81 -3.03
N THR A 47 -27.16 11.74 -3.52
CA THR A 47 -28.34 11.17 -2.84
C THR A 47 -27.94 10.60 -1.47
N ALA A 48 -28.55 11.11 -0.40
CA ALA A 48 -28.32 10.65 0.97
C ALA A 48 -28.99 9.30 1.25
N TYR A 49 -28.31 8.47 2.06
CA TYR A 49 -28.78 7.15 2.50
C TYR A 49 -28.69 7.04 4.03
N ASN A 50 -29.60 7.73 4.72
CA ASN A 50 -29.61 7.91 6.17
C ASN A 50 -29.78 6.60 6.97
N ASP A 51 -30.17 5.51 6.31
CA ASP A 51 -30.28 4.17 6.87
C ASP A 51 -28.92 3.49 7.06
N TYR A 52 -27.85 4.00 6.44
CA TYR A 52 -26.50 3.44 6.52
C TYR A 52 -25.69 4.06 7.65
N LYS A 53 -25.16 3.20 8.52
CA LYS A 53 -24.43 3.59 9.73
C LYS A 53 -22.92 3.58 9.50
N PRO A 54 -22.19 4.68 9.78
CA PRO A 54 -20.72 4.76 9.67
C PRO A 54 -19.93 3.65 10.38
N GLU A 55 -20.51 3.03 11.39
CA GLU A 55 -19.96 2.01 12.28
C GLU A 55 -19.88 0.63 11.60
N ASP A 56 -20.72 0.41 10.59
CA ASP A 56 -20.76 -0.82 9.80
C ASP A 56 -19.68 -0.84 8.71
N TYR A 57 -18.82 0.19 8.68
CA TYR A 57 -17.81 0.39 7.65
C TYR A 57 -16.46 0.84 8.22
N SER A 58 -15.40 0.42 7.55
CA SER A 58 -14.03 0.86 7.77
C SER A 58 -13.61 1.80 6.64
N LEU A 59 -12.94 2.91 6.98
CA LEU A 59 -12.44 3.90 6.02
C LEU A 59 -10.92 3.99 6.12
N PHE A 60 -10.27 4.03 4.97
CA PHE A 60 -8.83 4.20 4.85
C PHE A 60 -8.52 5.25 3.79
N ILE A 61 -7.60 6.17 4.09
CA ILE A 61 -7.15 7.21 3.17
C ILE A 61 -5.85 6.79 2.49
N PHE A 62 -5.78 7.06 1.19
CA PHE A 62 -4.63 6.87 0.33
C PHE A 62 -4.37 8.13 -0.49
N LYS A 63 -3.25 8.16 -1.19
CA LYS A 63 -3.00 9.06 -2.31
C LYS A 63 -2.63 8.28 -3.55
N SER A 64 -2.81 8.90 -4.72
CA SER A 64 -2.31 8.40 -5.99
C SER A 64 -1.98 9.57 -6.91
N TRP A 65 -0.88 9.46 -7.64
CA TRP A 65 -0.52 10.41 -8.70
C TRP A 65 -1.12 10.06 -10.05
N ILE A 66 -1.73 8.87 -10.17
CA ILE A 66 -2.18 8.29 -11.43
C ILE A 66 -3.69 8.08 -11.43
N LEU A 67 -4.24 7.59 -10.31
CA LEU A 67 -5.66 7.25 -10.16
C LEU A 67 -6.38 8.25 -9.25
N ASN A 68 -6.29 9.53 -9.57
CA ASN A 68 -6.90 10.64 -8.82
C ASN A 68 -7.95 11.45 -9.60
N SER A 69 -8.29 11.03 -10.82
CA SER A 69 -9.37 11.68 -11.58
C SER A 69 -10.72 11.28 -11.00
N GLU A 70 -11.70 12.19 -10.96
CA GLU A 70 -13.04 11.98 -10.36
C GLU A 70 -13.72 10.66 -10.77
N ASN A 71 -13.53 10.24 -12.03
CA ASN A 71 -14.11 9.02 -12.58
C ASN A 71 -13.34 7.71 -12.25
N ASN A 72 -12.23 7.80 -11.51
CA ASN A 72 -11.45 6.66 -11.02
C ASN A 72 -12.11 6.01 -9.80
N ILE A 73 -13.33 5.54 -10.01
CA ILE A 73 -14.16 4.86 -9.02
C ILE A 73 -14.15 3.37 -9.33
N PHE A 74 -13.73 2.57 -8.34
CA PHE A 74 -13.56 1.12 -8.47
C PHE A 74 -14.31 0.38 -7.38
N GLN A 75 -14.86 -0.79 -7.75
CA GLN A 75 -15.30 -1.78 -6.77
C GLN A 75 -14.08 -2.55 -6.27
N ALA A 76 -13.89 -2.58 -4.95
CA ALA A 76 -12.84 -3.36 -4.31
C ALA A 76 -13.31 -4.81 -4.11
N TYR A 77 -12.63 -5.76 -4.76
CA TYR A 77 -12.87 -7.19 -4.64
C TYR A 77 -11.72 -7.85 -3.90
N GLU A 78 -12.03 -8.74 -2.98
CA GLU A 78 -11.01 -9.58 -2.34
C GLU A 78 -10.75 -10.79 -3.23
N LYS A 79 -9.47 -11.09 -3.48
CA LYS A 79 -9.05 -12.07 -4.49
C LYS A 79 -9.49 -13.51 -4.17
N ASP A 80 -9.38 -13.93 -2.91
CA ASP A 80 -9.54 -15.33 -2.52
C ASP A 80 -11.01 -15.73 -2.44
N ILE A 81 -11.85 -14.84 -1.88
CA ILE A 81 -13.31 -15.07 -1.85
C ILE A 81 -14.02 -14.59 -3.13
N ASN A 82 -13.34 -13.80 -3.97
CA ASN A 82 -13.89 -13.21 -5.20
C ASN A 82 -15.21 -12.43 -4.98
N GLU A 83 -15.35 -11.81 -3.81
CA GLU A 83 -16.50 -10.98 -3.46
C GLU A 83 -16.10 -9.51 -3.36
N ARG A 84 -17.06 -8.62 -3.66
CA ARG A 84 -16.89 -7.19 -3.45
C ARG A 84 -16.94 -6.89 -1.96
N VAL A 85 -15.82 -6.42 -1.42
CA VAL A 85 -15.68 -6.01 -0.01
C VAL A 85 -15.86 -4.51 0.20
N GLY A 86 -15.79 -3.71 -0.87
CA GLY A 86 -15.95 -2.26 -0.75
C GLY A 86 -15.83 -1.47 -2.04
N TRP A 87 -15.50 -0.19 -1.90
CA TRP A 87 -15.28 0.76 -2.98
C TRP A 87 -14.04 1.61 -2.73
N MET A 88 -13.33 1.95 -3.81
CA MET A 88 -12.20 2.87 -3.80
C MET A 88 -12.42 4.00 -4.79
N PHE A 89 -12.31 5.25 -4.35
CA PHE A 89 -12.63 6.41 -5.17
C PHE A 89 -11.96 7.69 -4.64
N PRO A 90 -11.72 8.69 -5.51
CA PRO A 90 -11.17 9.98 -5.10
C PRO A 90 -12.21 10.83 -4.36
N ILE A 91 -11.76 11.72 -3.47
CA ILE A 91 -12.66 12.63 -2.72
C ILE A 91 -13.52 13.51 -3.63
N GLN A 92 -13.08 13.84 -4.85
CA GLN A 92 -13.86 14.58 -5.84
C GLN A 92 -15.21 13.92 -6.10
N SER A 93 -15.25 12.59 -6.10
CA SER A 93 -16.49 11.84 -6.32
C SER A 93 -17.49 11.94 -5.17
N LEU A 94 -17.12 12.56 -4.04
CA LEU A 94 -18.03 12.86 -2.94
C LEU A 94 -18.62 14.28 -3.00
N VAL A 95 -17.93 15.19 -3.69
CA VAL A 95 -18.27 16.63 -3.74
C VAL A 95 -18.72 17.07 -5.13
N SER A 96 -18.98 16.12 -6.03
CA SER A 96 -19.42 16.33 -7.41
C SER A 96 -20.47 15.29 -7.80
N ASN A 97 -21.36 15.67 -8.72
CA ASN A 97 -22.38 14.80 -9.32
C ASN A 97 -22.10 14.48 -10.80
N GLU A 98 -20.92 14.82 -11.32
CA GLU A 98 -20.56 14.67 -12.74
C GLU A 98 -19.95 13.29 -13.08
N HIS A 99 -19.65 12.46 -12.08
CA HIS A 99 -19.02 11.17 -12.29
C HIS A 99 -19.98 10.05 -12.73
N LYS A 100 -19.43 9.02 -13.39
CA LYS A 100 -20.17 7.89 -13.99
C LYS A 100 -21.04 7.07 -13.02
N TYR A 101 -20.81 7.15 -11.71
CA TYR A 101 -21.56 6.42 -10.68
C TYR A 101 -22.62 7.26 -9.93
N VAL A 102 -22.96 8.47 -10.39
CA VAL A 102 -23.89 9.37 -9.68
C VAL A 102 -25.28 8.78 -9.47
N SER A 103 -25.71 7.84 -10.33
CA SER A 103 -26.99 7.14 -10.21
C SER A 103 -26.87 5.72 -9.64
N ASN A 104 -25.68 5.29 -9.22
CA ASN A 104 -25.46 3.94 -8.72
C ASN A 104 -25.74 3.85 -7.21
N SER A 105 -26.89 3.31 -6.84
CA SER A 105 -27.33 3.21 -5.44
C SER A 105 -26.32 2.49 -4.52
N HIS A 106 -25.60 1.48 -5.02
CA HIS A 106 -24.59 0.80 -4.22
C HIS A 106 -23.37 1.68 -3.94
N PHE A 107 -22.92 2.46 -4.92
CA PHE A 107 -21.83 3.42 -4.72
C PHE A 107 -22.27 4.53 -3.77
N LEU A 108 -23.44 5.14 -4.01
CA LEU A 108 -23.94 6.27 -3.23
C LEU A 108 -24.07 5.96 -1.73
N LYS A 109 -24.42 4.72 -1.37
CA LYS A 109 -24.43 4.25 0.02
C LYS A 109 -23.05 4.30 0.67
N TYR A 110 -22.01 3.85 -0.05
CA TYR A 110 -20.63 3.91 0.43
C TYR A 110 -20.10 5.35 0.43
N ALA A 111 -20.51 6.16 -0.56
CA ALA A 111 -20.16 7.57 -0.65
C ALA A 111 -20.73 8.37 0.53
N TYR A 112 -22.01 8.15 0.87
CA TYR A 112 -22.65 8.73 2.05
C TYR A 112 -21.92 8.38 3.34
N VAL A 113 -21.61 7.09 3.53
CA VAL A 113 -20.85 6.63 4.70
C VAL A 113 -19.45 7.24 4.75
N ALA A 114 -18.75 7.30 3.61
CA ALA A 114 -17.43 7.91 3.52
C ALA A 114 -17.47 9.37 3.94
N PHE A 115 -18.46 10.12 3.43
CA PHE A 115 -18.67 11.52 3.76
C PHE A 115 -18.84 11.72 5.26
N LEU A 116 -19.77 10.99 5.89
CA LEU A 116 -19.98 11.03 7.34
C LEU A 116 -18.74 10.67 8.15
N LYS A 117 -18.01 9.62 7.75
CA LYS A 117 -16.78 9.22 8.45
C LYS A 117 -15.71 10.29 8.38
N LEU A 118 -15.57 10.98 7.25
CA LEU A 118 -14.65 12.11 7.09
C LEU A 118 -15.10 13.34 7.90
N LEU A 119 -16.40 13.63 7.98
CA LEU A 119 -16.89 14.70 8.86
C LEU A 119 -16.60 14.44 10.34
N ILE A 120 -16.82 13.20 10.77
CA ILE A 120 -16.61 12.79 12.16
C ILE A 120 -15.10 12.67 12.49
N ASN A 121 -14.31 12.20 11.52
CA ASN A 121 -12.87 11.99 11.61
C ASN A 121 -12.41 11.25 12.90
N ARG A 122 -13.12 10.16 13.23
CA ARG A 122 -12.81 9.29 14.39
C ARG A 122 -11.42 8.68 14.29
N GLU A 123 -11.02 8.33 13.07
CA GLU A 123 -9.73 7.74 12.71
C GLU A 123 -8.56 8.74 12.89
N GLN A 124 -8.86 10.02 13.13
CA GLN A 124 -7.91 11.08 13.46
C GLN A 124 -6.93 11.44 12.35
N TYR A 125 -7.38 11.40 11.11
CA TYR A 125 -6.61 11.91 9.99
C TYR A 125 -6.28 13.39 10.19
N GLU A 126 -5.05 13.78 9.84
CA GLU A 126 -4.68 15.18 9.73
C GLU A 126 -5.63 15.89 8.76
N THR A 127 -5.90 17.17 8.99
CA THR A 127 -6.76 17.98 8.14
C THR A 127 -6.21 19.39 8.03
N PHE A 128 -6.49 20.05 6.92
CA PHE A 128 -6.38 21.49 6.81
C PHE A 128 -7.39 22.16 7.76
N THR A 129 -7.06 23.36 8.17
CA THR A 129 -7.92 24.19 9.03
C THR A 129 -8.31 25.42 8.23
N PRO A 130 -9.47 25.40 7.54
CA PRO A 130 -9.94 26.56 6.80
C PRO A 130 -10.25 27.74 7.74
N TYR A 131 -10.33 28.93 7.16
CA TYR A 131 -10.78 30.11 7.88
C TYR A 131 -12.32 30.14 7.94
N LEU A 132 -12.86 30.62 9.05
CA LEU A 132 -14.26 30.94 9.21
C LEU A 132 -14.55 32.17 8.34
N GLN A 133 -15.27 31.96 7.25
CA GLN A 133 -15.64 32.97 6.28
C GLN A 133 -17.15 33.16 6.34
N THR A 134 -17.64 34.28 5.80
CA THR A 134 -19.07 34.51 5.56
C THR A 134 -19.62 33.69 4.39
N ILE A 135 -18.99 32.57 4.03
CA ILE A 135 -19.51 31.68 2.96
C ILE A 135 -20.72 30.92 3.53
N ASP A 136 -21.72 30.68 2.68
CA ASP A 136 -22.93 29.93 3.03
C ASP A 136 -22.62 28.48 3.43
N SER A 137 -21.61 27.85 2.82
CA SER A 137 -21.21 26.46 3.10
C SER A 137 -19.76 26.14 2.69
N TYR A 138 -19.21 25.09 3.30
CA TYR A 138 -17.87 24.55 3.05
C TYR A 138 -17.93 23.27 2.23
N ARG A 139 -16.82 22.92 1.58
CA ARG A 139 -16.65 21.62 0.92
C ARG A 139 -15.73 20.72 1.72
N LEU A 140 -15.95 19.41 1.62
CA LEU A 140 -15.11 18.42 2.29
C LEU A 140 -13.63 18.52 1.89
N THR A 141 -13.36 18.91 0.64
CA THR A 141 -12.00 19.08 0.12
C THR A 141 -11.25 20.26 0.73
N GLU A 142 -11.94 21.22 1.36
CA GLU A 142 -11.26 22.31 2.08
C GLU A 142 -10.58 21.82 3.37
N PHE A 143 -11.02 20.67 3.90
CA PHE A 143 -10.43 20.03 5.08
C PHE A 143 -9.40 18.95 4.71
N TYR A 144 -9.61 18.23 3.60
CA TYR A 144 -8.79 17.07 3.23
C TYR A 144 -7.88 17.29 2.03
N GLY A 145 -8.06 18.39 1.29
CA GLY A 145 -7.44 18.61 0.00
C GLY A 145 -8.13 17.84 -1.13
N ASP A 146 -7.66 18.09 -2.35
CA ASP A 146 -8.22 17.55 -3.58
C ASP A 146 -7.50 16.29 -4.10
N ASP A 147 -6.64 15.65 -3.32
CA ASP A 147 -5.79 14.57 -3.85
C ASP A 147 -5.84 13.28 -3.04
N ILE A 148 -6.77 13.20 -2.06
CA ILE A 148 -6.98 11.97 -1.32
C ILE A 148 -7.87 10.98 -2.07
N ILE A 149 -7.52 9.72 -1.91
CA ILE A 149 -8.28 8.56 -2.37
C ILE A 149 -8.83 7.85 -1.14
N ILE A 150 -10.09 7.44 -1.21
CA ILE A 150 -10.82 6.87 -0.09
C ILE A 150 -11.13 5.43 -0.44
N LEU A 151 -10.74 4.50 0.44
CA LEU A 151 -11.20 3.12 0.44
C LEU A 151 -12.21 2.94 1.57
N VAL A 152 -13.42 2.53 1.22
CA VAL A 152 -14.45 2.17 2.21
C VAL A 152 -14.80 0.70 2.07
N LEU A 153 -14.61 -0.04 3.16
CA LEU A 153 -14.87 -1.47 3.24
C LEU A 153 -16.07 -1.74 4.15
N SER A 154 -16.91 -2.69 3.77
CA SER A 154 -18.02 -3.14 4.60
C SER A 154 -17.53 -4.08 5.68
N ASN A 155 -17.83 -3.77 6.95
CA ASN A 155 -17.41 -4.59 8.09
C ASN A 155 -17.99 -6.00 8.01
N THR A 156 -19.23 -6.14 7.53
CA THR A 156 -19.86 -7.46 7.36
C THR A 156 -19.18 -8.32 6.29
N GLN A 157 -18.59 -7.70 5.26
CA GLN A 157 -17.87 -8.43 4.21
C GLN A 157 -16.46 -8.80 4.66
N ILE A 158 -15.71 -7.87 5.27
CA ILE A 158 -14.36 -8.14 5.74
C ILE A 158 -14.33 -9.10 6.94
N GLN A 159 -15.41 -9.18 7.74
CA GLN A 159 -15.56 -10.18 8.81
C GLN A 159 -15.65 -11.63 8.29
N LYS A 160 -15.95 -11.84 7.01
CA LYS A 160 -15.88 -13.17 6.38
C LYS A 160 -14.44 -13.64 6.16
N LEU A 161 -13.47 -12.73 6.24
CA LEU A 161 -12.06 -13.01 6.02
C LEU A 161 -11.38 -13.28 7.36
N ASP A 162 -10.59 -14.35 7.42
CA ASP A 162 -9.89 -14.74 8.63
C ASP A 162 -8.86 -13.67 9.03
N ASN A 163 -9.01 -13.09 10.24
CA ASN A 163 -8.08 -12.09 10.79
C ASN A 163 -7.76 -10.94 9.82
N PHE A 164 -8.79 -10.31 9.24
CA PHE A 164 -8.61 -9.17 8.34
C PHE A 164 -7.78 -8.05 8.99
N HIS A 165 -6.77 -7.58 8.26
CA HIS A 165 -5.98 -6.40 8.63
C HIS A 165 -5.51 -5.68 7.36
N ILE A 166 -5.76 -4.37 7.26
CA ILE A 166 -5.47 -3.59 6.04
C ILE A 166 -3.99 -3.65 5.64
N ASP A 167 -3.08 -3.74 6.63
CA ASP A 167 -1.64 -3.83 6.39
C ASP A 167 -1.25 -5.00 5.47
N ASN A 168 -2.00 -6.10 5.53
CA ASN A 168 -1.79 -7.26 4.68
C ASN A 168 -2.22 -7.02 3.22
N TYR A 169 -2.85 -5.90 2.89
CA TYR A 169 -3.28 -5.55 1.54
C TYR A 169 -2.48 -4.37 0.96
N LEU A 170 -1.61 -3.73 1.76
CA LEU A 170 -0.89 -2.54 1.34
C LEU A 170 0.06 -2.80 0.17
N THR A 171 0.69 -3.98 0.10
CA THR A 171 1.53 -4.37 -1.04
C THR A 171 0.72 -4.44 -2.33
N SER A 172 -0.49 -5.01 -2.29
CA SER A 172 -1.39 -5.08 -3.44
C SER A 172 -1.87 -3.69 -3.85
N LEU A 173 -2.28 -2.85 -2.91
CA LEU A 173 -2.72 -1.47 -3.17
C LEU A 173 -1.58 -0.62 -3.76
N TYR A 174 -0.39 -0.77 -3.21
CA TYR A 174 0.82 -0.11 -3.69
C TYR A 174 1.14 -0.46 -5.15
N SER A 175 0.89 -1.71 -5.58
CA SER A 175 1.07 -2.12 -6.98
C SER A 175 0.15 -1.38 -7.97
N TYR A 176 -0.97 -0.84 -7.49
CA TYR A 176 -1.87 0.04 -8.24
C TYR A 176 -1.52 1.53 -8.09
N SER A 177 -0.36 1.85 -7.49
CA SER A 177 0.06 3.21 -7.15
C SER A 177 -0.88 3.91 -6.15
N TYR A 178 -1.43 3.17 -5.18
CA TYR A 178 -2.09 3.72 -4.01
C TYR A 178 -1.18 3.67 -2.78
N TYR A 179 -0.91 4.84 -2.22
CA TYR A 179 -0.03 5.02 -1.07
C TYR A 179 -0.87 5.27 0.16
N TYR A 180 -0.74 4.41 1.17
CA TYR A 180 -1.49 4.55 2.41
C TYR A 180 -1.08 5.80 3.17
N CYS A 181 -2.06 6.60 3.58
CA CYS A 181 -1.85 7.73 4.47
C CYS A 181 -2.18 7.28 5.89
N GLN A 182 -1.23 7.39 6.80
CA GLN A 182 -1.53 7.18 8.22
C GLN A 182 -2.27 8.41 8.78
N PRO A 183 -3.09 8.25 9.83
CA PRO A 183 -3.79 9.37 10.44
C PRO A 183 -2.92 10.57 10.84
N ILE A 184 -1.65 10.31 11.20
CA ILE A 184 -0.68 11.33 11.62
C ILE A 184 0.34 11.69 10.52
N ASP A 185 0.19 11.14 9.31
CA ASP A 185 1.09 11.48 8.21
C ASP A 185 0.72 12.86 7.64
N ASN A 186 1.72 13.72 7.47
CA ASN A 186 1.56 14.91 6.64
C ASN A 186 1.30 14.45 5.21
N PHE A 187 0.10 14.75 4.71
CA PHE A 187 -0.34 14.39 3.36
C PHE A 187 0.62 14.85 2.24
N LYS A 188 1.60 15.72 2.51
CA LYS A 188 2.48 16.34 1.52
C LYS A 188 3.72 15.53 1.11
N GLU A 189 4.12 14.46 1.82
CA GLU A 189 5.46 13.86 1.66
C GLU A 189 5.57 12.64 0.72
N ILE A 190 4.69 12.48 -0.27
CA ILE A 190 4.75 11.32 -1.18
C ILE A 190 5.56 11.67 -2.42
N ASN A 191 6.86 11.39 -2.38
CA ASN A 191 7.75 11.76 -3.47
C ASN A 191 8.05 10.61 -4.45
N SER A 192 7.67 9.38 -4.09
CA SER A 192 7.93 8.19 -4.89
C SER A 192 6.79 7.86 -5.84
N ARG A 193 7.14 7.34 -7.03
CA ARG A 193 6.23 6.72 -7.99
C ARG A 193 6.54 5.24 -8.12
N ALA A 194 5.56 4.41 -7.81
CA ALA A 194 5.58 2.97 -8.01
C ALA A 194 5.35 2.68 -9.50
N ASN A 195 5.71 1.49 -9.95
CA ASN A 195 5.23 1.04 -11.23
C ASN A 195 3.74 0.77 -11.16
N PHE A 196 3.05 1.34 -12.13
CA PHE A 196 1.61 1.28 -12.21
C PHE A 196 1.15 -0.04 -12.85
N GLN A 197 0.56 -0.92 -12.06
CA GLN A 197 -0.33 -1.94 -12.60
C GLN A 197 -1.70 -1.29 -12.81
N SER A 198 -2.21 -1.31 -14.05
CA SER A 198 -3.55 -0.75 -14.30
C SER A 198 -4.59 -1.57 -13.54
N PRO A 199 -5.47 -0.94 -12.74
CA PRO A 199 -6.69 -1.61 -12.33
C PRO A 199 -7.52 -1.89 -13.59
N GLY A 200 -8.35 -2.93 -13.54
CA GLY A 200 -9.33 -3.13 -14.60
C GLY A 200 -10.34 -1.97 -14.64
N ASP A 201 -11.17 -1.91 -15.68
CA ASP A 201 -12.06 -0.76 -15.92
C ASP A 201 -13.03 -0.43 -14.77
N THR A 202 -13.38 -1.44 -13.96
CA THR A 202 -14.38 -1.31 -12.86
C THR A 202 -13.99 -2.01 -11.57
N ARG A 203 -13.05 -2.96 -11.61
CA ARG A 203 -12.68 -3.81 -10.47
C ARG A 203 -11.23 -3.59 -10.07
N LEU A 204 -11.04 -3.30 -8.79
CA LEU A 204 -9.75 -3.32 -8.12
C LEU A 204 -9.66 -4.63 -7.32
N ILE A 205 -8.70 -5.49 -7.67
CA ILE A 205 -8.50 -6.76 -6.98
C ILE A 205 -7.52 -6.55 -5.83
N LEU A 206 -8.01 -6.67 -4.60
CA LEU A 206 -7.22 -6.65 -3.38
C LEU A 206 -6.72 -8.06 -3.11
N GLN A 207 -5.42 -8.25 -3.23
CA GLN A 207 -4.75 -9.49 -2.84
C GLN A 207 -4.09 -9.30 -1.48
N ARG A 208 -4.35 -10.23 -0.57
CA ARG A 208 -3.64 -10.30 0.70
C ARG A 208 -2.20 -10.78 0.49
N ASN A 209 -1.27 -10.30 1.32
CA ASN A 209 0.07 -10.86 1.43
C ASN A 209 -0.01 -12.35 1.73
N SER A 210 0.97 -13.10 1.23
CA SER A 210 1.13 -14.52 1.55
C SER A 210 0.98 -14.77 3.04
N SER A 211 0.30 -15.86 3.43
CA SER A 211 0.07 -16.23 4.83
C SER A 211 1.37 -16.31 5.66
N TYR A 212 2.48 -16.66 5.03
CA TYR A 212 3.80 -16.72 5.66
C TYR A 212 4.46 -15.35 5.91
N LEU A 213 3.91 -14.29 5.32
CA LEU A 213 4.43 -12.91 5.40
C LEU A 213 3.44 -11.94 6.05
N GLN A 214 2.30 -12.45 6.53
CA GLN A 214 1.31 -11.64 7.22
C GLN A 214 1.79 -11.31 8.64
N GLY A 215 1.62 -10.04 9.04
CA GLY A 215 2.11 -9.57 10.34
C GLY A 215 3.58 -9.19 10.37
N GLU A 216 4.31 -9.35 9.25
CA GLU A 216 5.72 -8.96 9.16
C GLU A 216 5.87 -7.43 9.28
N VAL A 217 6.42 -7.00 10.43
CA VAL A 217 6.55 -5.58 10.80
C VAL A 217 7.36 -4.81 9.76
N TYR A 218 8.39 -5.44 9.18
CA TYR A 218 9.20 -4.82 8.14
C TYR A 218 8.37 -4.48 6.89
N LEU A 219 7.52 -5.40 6.42
CA LEU A 219 6.67 -5.17 5.25
C LEU A 219 5.66 -4.05 5.51
N HIS A 220 5.06 -4.03 6.70
CA HIS A 220 4.14 -2.95 7.08
C HIS A 220 4.86 -1.60 7.04
N ARG A 221 6.05 -1.50 7.65
CA ARG A 221 6.86 -0.27 7.64
C ARG A 221 7.32 0.13 6.24
N LEU A 222 7.67 -0.85 5.40
CA LEU A 222 8.13 -0.64 4.02
C LEU A 222 7.08 0.12 3.20
N PHE A 223 5.84 -0.35 3.18
CA PHE A 223 4.76 0.24 2.38
C PHE A 223 4.06 1.44 3.05
N LYS A 224 4.01 1.50 4.39
CA LYS A 224 3.44 2.66 5.11
C LYS A 224 4.35 3.88 5.14
N SER A 225 5.68 3.67 5.10
CA SER A 225 6.61 4.76 5.40
C SER A 225 7.83 4.83 4.51
N LEU A 226 8.52 3.73 4.21
CA LEU A 226 9.86 3.82 3.64
C LEU A 226 9.83 4.05 2.12
N LEU A 227 9.01 3.29 1.38
CA LEU A 227 8.96 3.44 -0.09
C LEU A 227 8.26 4.72 -0.55
N LYS A 228 7.37 5.30 0.27
CA LYS A 228 6.62 6.52 -0.10
C LYS A 228 7.50 7.76 -0.24
N THR A 229 8.56 7.86 0.55
CA THR A 229 9.43 9.05 0.65
C THR A 229 10.83 8.82 0.08
N GLU A 230 11.27 7.58 -0.09
CA GLU A 230 12.64 7.28 -0.52
C GLU A 230 12.86 7.56 -2.02
N GLU A 231 13.66 8.59 -2.29
CA GLU A 231 14.06 9.01 -3.63
C GLU A 231 15.43 8.46 -4.05
N HIS A 232 16.32 8.17 -3.10
CA HIS A 232 17.70 7.81 -3.41
C HIS A 232 17.79 6.37 -3.93
N PRO A 233 18.29 6.13 -5.17
CA PRO A 233 18.26 4.80 -5.78
C PRO A 233 19.00 3.72 -4.97
N LEU A 234 20.14 4.05 -4.34
CA LEU A 234 20.85 3.07 -3.50
C LEU A 234 20.05 2.65 -2.27
N VAL A 235 19.39 3.58 -1.60
CA VAL A 235 18.65 3.29 -0.38
C VAL A 235 17.38 2.52 -0.75
N ARG A 236 16.71 2.91 -1.82
CA ARG A 236 15.57 2.14 -2.36
C ARG A 236 15.94 0.71 -2.72
N PHE A 237 17.09 0.49 -3.37
CA PHE A 237 17.59 -0.86 -3.65
C PHE A 237 17.76 -1.66 -2.35
N TYR A 238 18.39 -1.05 -1.34
CA TYR A 238 18.61 -1.68 -0.05
C TYR A 238 17.28 -2.07 0.63
N LEU A 239 16.31 -1.15 0.67
CA LEU A 239 14.98 -1.38 1.23
C LEU A 239 14.24 -2.55 0.55
N LEU A 240 14.29 -2.60 -0.79
CA LEU A 240 13.71 -3.70 -1.56
C LEU A 240 14.45 -5.03 -1.27
N TYR A 241 15.78 -5.00 -1.19
CA TYR A 241 16.58 -6.19 -0.94
C TYR A 241 16.39 -6.77 0.46
N GLN A 242 16.08 -5.94 1.47
CA GLN A 242 15.72 -6.45 2.80
C GLN A 242 14.50 -7.38 2.78
N VAL A 243 13.59 -7.24 1.81
CA VAL A 243 12.51 -8.22 1.63
C VAL A 243 13.06 -9.57 1.18
N ILE A 244 14.07 -9.58 0.32
CA ILE A 244 14.74 -10.83 -0.09
C ILE A 244 15.43 -11.47 1.11
N GLU A 245 16.16 -10.68 1.92
CA GLU A 245 16.84 -11.15 3.14
C GLU A 245 15.86 -11.79 4.13
N LEU A 246 14.75 -11.10 4.42
CA LEU A 246 13.68 -11.63 5.28
C LEU A 246 13.19 -13.00 4.78
N ILE A 247 12.93 -13.13 3.48
CA ILE A 247 12.35 -14.35 2.93
C ILE A 247 13.37 -15.49 2.87
N ILE A 248 14.63 -15.23 2.54
CA ILE A 248 15.67 -16.27 2.58
C ILE A 248 16.03 -16.69 4.00
N GLU A 249 15.78 -15.86 5.01
CA GLU A 249 15.82 -16.24 6.42
C GLU A 249 14.70 -17.22 6.76
N ILE A 250 13.45 -16.92 6.37
CA ILE A 250 12.31 -17.84 6.52
C ILE A 250 12.58 -19.19 5.84
N ILE A 251 13.11 -19.18 4.61
CA ILE A 251 13.49 -20.41 3.88
C ILE A 251 14.55 -21.20 4.67
N PHE A 252 15.54 -20.51 5.24
CA PHE A 252 16.60 -21.16 6.01
C PHE A 252 16.04 -21.82 7.27
N GLU A 253 15.23 -21.10 8.05
CA GLU A 253 14.64 -21.62 9.29
C GLU A 253 13.79 -22.86 9.05
N LYS A 254 12.96 -22.82 7.99
CA LYS A 254 12.13 -23.96 7.59
C LYS A 254 12.99 -25.15 7.14
N SER A 255 13.95 -24.91 6.24
CA SER A 255 14.85 -25.98 5.74
C SER A 255 15.67 -26.59 6.87
N PHE A 256 16.17 -25.77 7.79
CA PHE A 256 16.90 -26.22 8.97
C PHE A 256 16.02 -27.10 9.86
N SER A 257 14.80 -26.67 10.14
CA SER A 257 13.83 -27.44 10.93
C SER A 257 13.51 -28.79 10.29
N ASP A 258 13.29 -28.82 8.98
CA ASP A 258 13.02 -30.05 8.22
C ASP A 258 14.23 -31.01 8.27
N ILE A 259 15.45 -30.50 8.10
CA ILE A 259 16.70 -31.29 8.20
C ILE A 259 16.84 -31.90 9.61
N ILE A 260 16.62 -31.12 10.67
CA ILE A 260 16.72 -31.61 12.05
C ILE A 260 15.64 -32.66 12.35
N ASN A 261 14.41 -32.43 11.93
CA ASN A 261 13.32 -33.39 12.10
C ASN A 261 13.61 -34.71 11.36
N ASN A 262 14.10 -34.63 10.12
CA ASN A 262 14.48 -35.79 9.34
C ASN A 262 15.63 -36.56 10.01
N PHE A 263 16.65 -35.87 10.51
CA PHE A 263 17.76 -36.50 11.23
C PHE A 263 17.32 -37.17 12.55
N GLN A 264 16.40 -36.56 13.29
CA GLN A 264 15.88 -37.12 14.54
C GLN A 264 15.04 -38.37 14.32
N ASN A 265 14.27 -38.41 13.23
CA ASN A 265 13.37 -39.51 12.89
C ASN A 265 14.07 -40.65 12.10
N ASN A 266 15.28 -40.42 11.61
CA ASN A 266 16.04 -41.46 10.91
C ASN A 266 16.73 -42.40 11.91
N THR A 267 16.55 -43.71 11.72
CA THR A 267 17.18 -44.75 12.56
C THR A 267 18.70 -44.77 12.40
N ASP A 268 19.21 -44.47 11.19
CA ASP A 268 20.63 -44.41 10.88
C ASP A 268 21.11 -42.95 10.92
N LYS A 269 21.49 -42.51 12.12
CA LYS A 269 21.95 -41.12 12.35
C LYS A 269 23.32 -40.87 11.72
N ASN A 270 23.34 -40.30 10.51
CA ASN A 270 24.57 -39.87 9.85
C ASN A 270 24.89 -38.38 10.12
N ILE A 271 25.83 -38.13 11.03
CA ILE A 271 26.25 -36.75 11.41
C ILE A 271 26.96 -36.02 10.26
N TYR A 272 27.64 -36.75 9.37
CA TYR A 272 28.33 -36.15 8.24
C TYR A 272 27.34 -35.59 7.22
N GLU A 273 26.33 -36.38 6.85
CA GLU A 273 25.24 -35.93 5.97
C GLU A 273 24.50 -34.73 6.58
N LEU A 274 24.21 -34.76 7.88
CA LEU A 274 23.61 -33.62 8.58
C LEU A 274 24.46 -32.34 8.42
N LYS A 275 25.77 -32.44 8.61
CA LYS A 275 26.69 -31.30 8.46
C LYS A 275 26.70 -30.77 7.03
N GLU A 276 26.71 -31.65 6.02
CA GLU A 276 26.67 -31.25 4.61
C GLU A 276 25.35 -30.57 4.25
N SER A 277 24.21 -31.11 4.70
CA SER A 277 22.89 -30.51 4.48
C SER A 277 22.81 -29.10 5.08
N ILE A 278 23.29 -28.91 6.31
CA ILE A 278 23.33 -27.58 6.96
C ILE A 278 24.24 -26.62 6.18
N ALA A 279 25.40 -27.10 5.70
CA ALA A 279 26.33 -26.28 4.94
C ALA A 279 25.74 -25.80 3.60
N SER A 280 24.97 -26.65 2.90
CA SER A 280 24.26 -26.26 1.67
C SER A 280 23.24 -25.16 1.94
N ILE A 281 22.30 -25.37 2.86
CA ILE A 281 21.21 -24.40 3.09
C ILE A 281 21.72 -23.04 3.61
N SER A 282 22.93 -22.98 4.16
CA SER A 282 23.56 -21.74 4.64
C SER A 282 23.90 -20.78 3.50
N SER A 283 24.05 -21.27 2.27
CA SER A 283 24.40 -20.46 1.10
C SER A 283 23.28 -19.47 0.73
N GLU A 284 23.54 -18.18 0.90
CA GLU A 284 22.63 -17.08 0.49
C GLU A 284 22.25 -17.21 -0.99
N LYS A 285 23.26 -17.47 -1.83
CA LYS A 285 23.10 -17.64 -3.28
C LYS A 285 22.16 -18.81 -3.62
N GLU A 286 22.24 -19.93 -2.91
CA GLU A 286 21.33 -21.08 -3.13
C GLU A 286 19.90 -20.72 -2.75
N ARG A 287 19.70 -20.07 -1.59
CA ARG A 287 18.39 -19.64 -1.13
C ARG A 287 17.71 -18.65 -2.07
N ILE A 288 18.46 -17.65 -2.56
CA ILE A 288 17.95 -16.70 -3.56
C ILE A 288 17.58 -17.43 -4.87
N SER A 289 18.42 -18.36 -5.31
CA SER A 289 18.15 -19.12 -6.54
C SER A 289 16.89 -19.96 -6.42
N LYS A 290 16.67 -20.61 -5.26
CA LYS A 290 15.46 -21.37 -4.98
C LYS A 290 14.22 -20.46 -4.93
N LEU A 291 14.30 -19.35 -4.21
CA LEU A 291 13.21 -18.36 -4.11
C LEU A 291 12.76 -17.89 -5.49
N ILE A 292 13.71 -17.45 -6.33
CA ILE A 292 13.41 -16.93 -7.67
C ILE A 292 12.85 -18.03 -8.56
N ALA A 293 13.42 -19.24 -8.53
CA ALA A 293 12.94 -20.35 -9.34
C ALA A 293 11.50 -20.76 -8.99
N THR A 294 11.15 -20.81 -7.70
CA THR A 294 9.79 -21.17 -7.26
C THR A 294 8.75 -20.15 -7.72
N LEU A 295 9.11 -18.86 -7.66
CA LEU A 295 8.17 -17.77 -7.95
C LEU A 295 8.25 -17.24 -9.38
N GLU A 296 9.14 -17.81 -10.20
CA GLU A 296 9.40 -17.38 -11.57
C GLU A 296 8.14 -17.29 -12.42
N LYS A 297 7.20 -18.23 -12.22
CA LYS A 297 5.91 -18.30 -12.92
C LYS A 297 5.00 -17.07 -12.68
N HIS A 298 5.24 -16.31 -11.62
CA HIS A 298 4.47 -15.12 -11.26
C HIS A 298 5.08 -13.81 -11.76
N PHE A 299 6.30 -13.86 -12.31
CA PHE A 299 6.99 -12.69 -12.82
C PHE A 299 6.57 -12.43 -14.26
N ASP A 300 6.34 -11.16 -14.60
CA ASP A 300 6.17 -10.77 -15.99
C ASP A 300 7.47 -11.03 -16.77
N GLY A 301 7.35 -11.61 -17.97
CA GLY A 301 8.49 -12.02 -18.78
C GLY A 301 9.40 -10.87 -19.16
N ASN A 302 8.84 -9.68 -19.42
CA ASN A 302 9.62 -8.48 -19.73
C ASN A 302 10.31 -7.96 -18.47
N THR A 303 9.60 -7.86 -17.34
CA THR A 303 10.21 -7.44 -16.06
C THR A 303 11.41 -8.31 -15.68
N LYS A 304 11.28 -9.64 -15.77
CA LYS A 304 12.37 -10.57 -15.47
C LYS A 304 13.57 -10.35 -16.41
N THR A 305 13.31 -10.22 -17.71
CA THR A 305 14.35 -10.04 -18.73
C THR A 305 15.06 -8.70 -18.56
N ASN A 306 14.30 -7.62 -18.39
CA ASN A 306 14.82 -6.27 -18.17
C ASN A 306 15.69 -6.21 -16.91
N LEU A 307 15.22 -6.77 -15.80
CA LEU A 307 15.99 -6.76 -14.56
C LEU A 307 17.33 -7.49 -14.71
N LEU A 308 17.34 -8.65 -15.37
CA LEU A 308 18.57 -9.38 -15.66
C LEU A 308 19.53 -8.54 -16.51
N LEU A 309 19.02 -7.89 -17.57
CA LEU A 309 19.80 -7.02 -18.45
C LEU A 309 20.39 -5.83 -17.66
N TYR A 310 19.57 -5.09 -16.92
CA TYR A 310 20.01 -3.92 -16.15
C TYR A 310 21.01 -4.28 -15.05
N CYS A 311 20.81 -5.41 -14.35
CA CYS A 311 21.79 -5.92 -13.40
C CYS A 311 23.13 -6.22 -14.09
N ASN A 312 23.11 -6.92 -15.22
CA ASN A 312 24.33 -7.24 -15.96
C ASN A 312 25.03 -6.00 -16.53
N ASP A 313 24.29 -5.00 -16.97
CA ASP A 313 24.85 -3.74 -17.47
C ASP A 313 25.55 -2.95 -16.35
N LEU A 314 24.98 -2.95 -15.14
CA LEU A 314 25.65 -2.39 -13.96
C LEU A 314 26.91 -3.19 -13.61
N LEU A 315 26.85 -4.53 -13.59
CA LEU A 315 28.02 -5.37 -13.29
C LEU A 315 29.18 -5.11 -14.26
N VAL A 316 28.91 -5.04 -15.57
CA VAL A 316 29.90 -4.74 -16.60
C VAL A 316 30.51 -3.36 -16.39
N ALA A 317 29.72 -2.35 -16.03
CA ALA A 317 30.22 -1.00 -15.73
C ALA A 317 31.23 -0.97 -14.57
N PHE A 318 31.21 -1.99 -13.70
CA PHE A 318 32.12 -2.17 -12.57
C PHE A 318 33.14 -3.31 -12.78
N ASN A 319 33.41 -3.68 -14.04
CA ASN A 319 34.35 -4.73 -14.45
C ASN A 319 34.05 -6.09 -13.81
N SER A 320 32.78 -6.40 -13.58
CA SER A 320 32.32 -7.70 -13.12
C SER A 320 31.73 -8.51 -14.28
N GLU A 321 31.87 -9.83 -14.21
CA GLU A 321 31.32 -10.73 -15.22
C GLU A 321 29.78 -10.72 -15.21
N LYS A 322 29.21 -10.86 -16.41
CA LYS A 322 27.78 -11.11 -16.58
C LYS A 322 27.37 -12.42 -15.91
N LYS A 323 26.11 -12.49 -15.52
CA LYS A 323 25.48 -13.67 -14.92
C LYS A 323 24.38 -14.20 -15.81
N ASP A 324 24.25 -15.51 -15.84
CA ASP A 324 23.35 -16.23 -16.76
C ASP A 324 21.91 -16.33 -16.23
N SER A 325 21.70 -16.06 -14.95
CA SER A 325 20.37 -16.09 -14.33
C SER A 325 20.11 -14.85 -13.47
N LEU A 326 18.82 -14.53 -13.33
CA LEU A 326 18.37 -13.39 -12.53
C LEU A 326 18.85 -13.48 -11.08
N ALA A 327 18.75 -14.66 -10.46
CA ALA A 327 19.19 -14.87 -9.08
C ALA A 327 20.67 -14.53 -8.88
N LEU A 328 21.52 -14.99 -9.79
CA LEU A 328 22.95 -14.72 -9.74
C LEU A 328 23.27 -13.25 -9.99
N ALA A 329 22.58 -12.64 -10.96
CA ALA A 329 22.76 -11.23 -11.28
C ALA A 329 22.36 -10.32 -10.10
N LEU A 330 21.20 -10.57 -9.49
CA LEU A 330 20.69 -9.80 -8.37
C LEU A 330 21.60 -9.92 -7.12
N TYR A 331 22.03 -11.14 -6.79
CA TYR A 331 23.00 -11.37 -5.70
C TYR A 331 24.34 -10.65 -5.96
N ALA A 332 24.84 -10.68 -7.20
CA ALA A 332 26.07 -10.00 -7.57
C ALA A 332 25.93 -8.47 -7.48
N VAL A 333 24.80 -7.91 -7.91
CA VAL A 333 24.51 -6.47 -7.76
C VAL A 333 24.40 -6.07 -6.29
N ARG A 334 23.73 -6.85 -5.45
CA ARG A 334 23.71 -6.60 -4.01
C ARG A 334 25.12 -6.61 -3.41
N SER A 335 25.92 -7.62 -3.76
CA SER A 335 27.32 -7.71 -3.31
C SER A 335 28.13 -6.48 -3.76
N LEU A 336 27.96 -6.05 -5.01
CA LEU A 336 28.57 -4.85 -5.56
C LEU A 336 28.18 -3.61 -4.75
N ILE A 337 26.88 -3.40 -4.51
CA ILE A 337 26.34 -2.26 -3.79
C ILE A 337 26.85 -2.22 -2.35
N VAL A 338 26.85 -3.35 -1.64
CA VAL A 338 27.34 -3.45 -0.25
C VAL A 338 28.85 -3.14 -0.18
N HIS A 339 29.67 -3.74 -1.04
CA HIS A 339 31.12 -3.57 -0.96
C HIS A 339 31.63 -2.25 -1.56
N LYS A 340 30.90 -1.68 -2.53
CA LYS A 340 31.28 -0.43 -3.20
C LYS A 340 30.36 0.74 -2.89
N PHE A 341 29.55 0.66 -1.82
CA PHE A 341 28.56 1.68 -1.45
C PHE A 341 29.10 3.11 -1.51
N ARG A 342 30.26 3.36 -0.88
CA ARG A 342 30.90 4.69 -0.83
C ARG A 342 31.64 5.10 -2.12
N LYS A 343 31.79 4.18 -3.07
CA LYS A 343 32.59 4.33 -4.29
C LYS A 343 31.74 4.28 -5.56
N LEU A 344 30.41 4.17 -5.43
CA LEU A 344 29.48 4.21 -6.55
C LEU A 344 29.42 5.63 -7.11
N PRO A 345 29.85 5.87 -8.35
CA PRO A 345 29.77 7.19 -8.97
C PRO A 345 28.31 7.61 -9.17
N GLU A 346 28.01 8.90 -8.98
CA GLU A 346 26.65 9.44 -9.19
C GLU A 346 26.09 9.14 -10.60
N LYS A 347 26.97 9.11 -11.62
CA LYS A 347 26.60 8.77 -13.00
C LYS A 347 25.96 7.38 -13.16
N ASP A 348 26.16 6.47 -12.21
CA ASP A 348 25.60 5.12 -12.26
C ASP A 348 24.31 5.00 -11.43
N LEU A 349 23.91 6.02 -10.66
CA LEU A 349 22.63 6.04 -9.93
C LEU A 349 21.40 5.85 -10.85
N PRO A 350 21.33 6.44 -12.06
CA PRO A 350 20.23 6.18 -12.98
C PRO A 350 20.09 4.69 -13.35
N LYS A 351 21.20 3.95 -13.49
CA LYS A 351 21.14 2.49 -13.77
C LYS A 351 20.52 1.73 -12.60
N ILE A 352 20.81 2.15 -11.37
CA ILE A 352 20.25 1.55 -10.16
C ILE A 352 18.76 1.89 -10.05
N ALA A 353 18.35 3.08 -10.48
CA ALA A 353 16.92 3.43 -10.55
C ALA A 353 16.15 2.51 -11.52
N GLU A 354 16.71 2.19 -12.69
CA GLU A 354 16.11 1.23 -13.64
C GLU A 354 16.06 -0.20 -13.06
N ILE A 355 17.11 -0.62 -12.34
CA ILE A 355 17.09 -1.89 -11.58
C ILE A 355 15.96 -1.88 -10.55
N ASN A 356 15.87 -0.83 -9.73
CA ASN A 356 14.85 -0.73 -8.68
C ASN A 356 13.44 -0.81 -9.24
N LYS A 357 13.20 -0.17 -10.39
CA LYS A 357 11.93 -0.21 -11.08
C LYS A 357 11.48 -1.65 -11.30
N GLU A 358 12.28 -2.46 -12.00
CA GLU A 358 11.89 -3.85 -12.27
C GLU A 358 11.98 -4.74 -11.02
N PHE A 359 12.92 -4.47 -10.12
CA PHE A 359 13.09 -5.23 -8.89
C PHE A 359 11.91 -5.08 -7.94
N GLU A 360 11.35 -3.87 -7.81
CA GLU A 360 10.17 -3.59 -7.01
C GLU A 360 8.95 -4.40 -7.48
N ASN A 361 8.76 -4.54 -8.79
CA ASN A 361 7.70 -5.40 -9.34
C ASN A 361 7.88 -6.86 -8.90
N ILE A 362 9.11 -7.36 -8.95
CA ILE A 362 9.42 -8.73 -8.51
C ILE A 362 9.18 -8.87 -7.02
N VAL A 363 9.64 -7.92 -6.20
CA VAL A 363 9.43 -7.92 -4.74
C VAL A 363 7.94 -7.96 -4.39
N ILE A 364 7.11 -7.16 -5.08
CA ILE A 364 5.65 -7.20 -4.92
C ILE A 364 5.11 -8.60 -5.24
N LYS A 365 5.51 -9.21 -6.37
CA LYS A 365 5.05 -10.56 -6.72
C LYS A 365 5.52 -11.62 -5.75
N ILE A 366 6.72 -11.45 -5.18
CA ILE A 366 7.22 -12.33 -4.13
C ILE A 366 6.34 -12.23 -2.88
N ILE A 367 6.09 -11.03 -2.36
CA ILE A 367 5.30 -10.84 -1.12
C ILE A 367 3.87 -11.40 -1.28
N LEU A 368 3.25 -11.16 -2.43
CA LEU A 368 1.87 -11.54 -2.68
C LEU A 368 1.68 -13.05 -2.94
N ASN A 369 2.69 -13.74 -3.50
CA ASN A 369 2.54 -15.12 -3.97
C ASN A 369 3.54 -16.09 -3.33
N TYR A 370 4.28 -15.67 -2.29
CA TYR A 370 5.17 -16.58 -1.58
C TYR A 370 4.40 -17.79 -1.04
N GLU A 371 4.95 -18.97 -1.25
CA GLU A 371 4.48 -20.24 -0.69
C GLU A 371 5.62 -20.80 0.16
N GLU A 372 5.34 -21.69 1.10
CA GLU A 372 6.39 -22.30 1.93
C GLU A 372 7.41 -23.03 1.04
N ILE A 373 8.69 -22.73 1.24
CA ILE A 373 9.80 -23.36 0.50
C ILE A 373 10.80 -23.92 1.51
N SER A 374 11.14 -25.19 1.36
CA SER A 374 12.34 -25.79 1.95
C SER A 374 13.34 -26.20 0.86
N ILE A 375 14.61 -26.26 1.24
CA ILE A 375 15.75 -26.66 0.41
C ILE A 375 16.14 -28.09 0.70
#